data_AF-A0A437BYS7-F1
#
_entry.id   AF-A0A437BYS7-F1
#
_cell.length_a   1.000
_cell.length_b   1.000
_cell.length_c   1.000
_cell.angle_alpha   90.00
_cell.angle_beta   90.00
_cell.angle_gamma   90.00
#
_symmetry.space_group_name_H-M   'P 1'
#
loop_
_entity.id
_entity.type
_entity.pdbx_description
1 polymer ?
#
loop_
_entity_poly.entity_id
_entity_poly.type
_entity_poly.pdbx_seq_one_letter_code
_entity_poly.pdbx_strand_id
1 'polypeptide(L)'
;MACLESTLQKFFTEAENHSKARFERLESQLDFIRTTLDKHAMDLDQQRKTTTSLQAQFTRMEVSTSEHNVQLKKLQDKVTLMEDHSRRNNLRIMNLKEGVEGVNVLSYLMAHLSSWFPELASNLPELMRAHRVGPQRKNPSDPPRAVIVKFLRFADRDKILGLSRKTPVVVDGLTLRFTADYSDATARRRRLCFPVTNRARSLGFHVFLLYPAIIKLTRGPDKITFEDPSEAAKYIDSFVHDASAVV
;
A
#
# COMPACT_ATOMS: atom_id res chain seq x y z
N MET A 1 -55.40 -40.67 -80.84
CA MET A 1 -55.80 -39.32 -80.40
C MET A 1 -56.27 -39.33 -78.95
N ALA A 2 -57.36 -40.02 -78.58
CA ALA A 2 -57.91 -40.03 -77.21
C ALA A 2 -56.96 -40.52 -76.09
N CYS A 3 -56.11 -41.53 -76.35
CA CYS A 3 -55.14 -42.02 -75.35
C CYS A 3 -54.07 -40.97 -75.00
N LEU A 4 -53.51 -40.30 -76.00
CA LEU A 4 -52.47 -39.27 -75.85
C LEU A 4 -52.98 -38.06 -75.06
N GLU A 5 -54.21 -37.64 -75.35
CA GLU A 5 -54.90 -36.52 -74.69
C GLU A 5 -55.16 -36.82 -73.21
N SER A 6 -55.63 -38.04 -72.89
CA SER A 6 -55.82 -38.47 -71.50
C SER A 6 -54.50 -38.53 -70.70
N THR A 7 -53.39 -38.86 -71.38
CA THR A 7 -52.08 -39.00 -70.74
C THR A 7 -51.48 -37.62 -70.47
N LEU A 8 -51.59 -36.69 -71.41
CA LEU A 8 -51.21 -35.28 -71.23
C LEU A 8 -52.00 -34.62 -70.10
N GLN A 9 -53.31 -34.87 -70.02
CA GLN A 9 -54.16 -34.29 -68.98
C GLN A 9 -53.81 -34.83 -67.58
N LYS A 10 -53.40 -36.10 -67.47
CA LYS A 10 -52.82 -36.66 -66.24
C LYS A 10 -51.51 -35.97 -65.87
N PHE A 11 -50.57 -35.80 -66.81
CA PHE A 11 -49.31 -35.11 -66.52
C PHE A 11 -49.51 -33.65 -66.11
N PHE A 12 -50.44 -32.93 -66.73
CA PHE A 12 -50.76 -31.55 -66.35
C PHE A 12 -51.38 -31.46 -64.96
N THR A 13 -52.33 -32.33 -64.63
CA THR A 13 -52.95 -32.37 -63.29
C THR A 13 -51.95 -32.77 -62.21
N GLU A 14 -51.07 -33.73 -62.50
CA GLU A 14 -50.01 -34.17 -61.60
C GLU A 14 -48.95 -33.07 -61.37
N ALA A 15 -48.57 -32.33 -62.42
CA ALA A 15 -47.70 -31.16 -62.32
C ALA A 15 -48.36 -30.00 -61.55
N GLU A 16 -49.66 -29.78 -61.74
CA GLU A 16 -50.41 -28.75 -61.01
C GLU A 16 -50.51 -29.10 -59.52
N ASN A 17 -50.77 -30.37 -59.19
CA ASN A 17 -50.78 -30.87 -57.82
C ASN A 17 -49.39 -30.78 -57.16
N HIS A 18 -48.32 -31.14 -57.87
CA HIS A 18 -46.95 -31.00 -57.38
C HIS A 18 -46.56 -29.53 -57.15
N SER A 19 -47.01 -28.64 -58.04
CA SER A 19 -46.84 -27.19 -57.89
C SER A 19 -47.57 -26.66 -56.64
N LYS A 20 -48.85 -27.01 -56.47
CA LYS A 20 -49.64 -26.66 -55.26
C LYS A 20 -48.98 -27.16 -53.98
N ALA A 21 -48.55 -28.41 -53.93
CA ALA A 21 -47.85 -28.97 -52.77
C ALA A 21 -46.54 -28.24 -52.44
N ARG A 22 -45.79 -27.80 -53.47
CA ARG A 22 -44.59 -26.96 -53.29
C ARG A 22 -44.92 -25.58 -52.75
N PHE A 23 -45.99 -24.95 -53.24
CA PHE A 23 -46.44 -23.65 -52.74
C PHE A 23 -46.92 -23.72 -51.30
N GLU A 24 -47.73 -24.72 -50.93
CA GLU A 24 -48.16 -24.96 -49.54
C GLU A 24 -46.95 -25.17 -48.61
N ARG A 25 -45.96 -25.93 -49.07
CA ARG A 25 -44.71 -26.11 -48.31
C ARG A 25 -43.96 -24.80 -48.14
N LEU A 26 -43.86 -23.97 -49.18
CA LEU A 26 -43.21 -22.66 -49.09
C LEU A 26 -43.95 -21.72 -48.14
N GLU A 27 -45.29 -21.67 -48.19
CA GLU A 27 -46.11 -20.89 -47.26
C GLU A 27 -45.86 -21.34 -45.81
N SER A 28 -45.87 -22.65 -45.55
CA SER A 28 -45.58 -23.17 -44.20
C SER A 28 -44.17 -22.81 -43.71
N GLN A 29 -43.19 -22.79 -44.60
CA GLN A 29 -41.82 -22.39 -44.28
C GLN A 29 -41.72 -20.88 -44.01
N LEU A 30 -42.42 -20.05 -44.79
CA LEU A 30 -42.47 -18.60 -44.58
C LEU A 30 -43.14 -18.25 -43.25
N ASP A 31 -44.23 -18.93 -42.89
CA ASP A 31 -44.88 -18.75 -41.59
C ASP A 31 -43.98 -19.19 -40.43
N PHE A 32 -43.25 -20.28 -40.59
CA PHE A 32 -42.26 -20.72 -39.61
C PHE A 32 -41.12 -19.71 -39.44
N ILE A 33 -40.60 -19.15 -40.55
CA ILE A 33 -39.57 -18.11 -40.50
C ILE A 33 -40.11 -16.84 -39.82
N ARG A 34 -41.33 -16.40 -40.17
CA ARG A 34 -41.97 -15.23 -39.58
C ARG A 34 -42.11 -15.37 -38.07
N THR A 35 -42.65 -16.49 -37.59
CA THR A 35 -42.82 -16.74 -36.14
C THR A 35 -41.48 -16.83 -35.41
N THR A 36 -40.43 -17.34 -36.07
CA THR A 36 -39.07 -17.40 -35.50
C THR A 36 -38.44 -16.00 -35.43
N LEU A 37 -38.63 -15.16 -36.46
CA LEU A 37 -38.19 -13.77 -36.47
C LEU A 37 -38.88 -12.95 -35.38
N ASP A 38 -40.19 -13.14 -35.19
CA ASP A 38 -40.95 -12.47 -34.12
C ASP A 38 -40.40 -12.85 -32.74
N LYS A 39 -40.12 -14.14 -32.50
CA LYS A 39 -39.48 -14.61 -31.26
C LYS A 39 -38.10 -14.00 -31.04
N HIS A 40 -37.25 -14.00 -32.07
CA HIS A 40 -35.92 -13.39 -31.96
C HIS A 40 -35.98 -11.88 -31.72
N ALA A 41 -36.94 -11.17 -32.31
CA ALA A 41 -37.15 -9.75 -32.03
C ALA A 41 -37.52 -9.51 -30.56
N MET A 42 -38.37 -10.35 -29.98
CA MET A 42 -38.71 -10.30 -28.55
C MET A 42 -37.51 -10.61 -27.65
N ASP A 43 -36.73 -11.64 -27.98
CA ASP A 43 -35.52 -12.01 -27.23
C ASP A 43 -34.46 -10.90 -27.26
N LEU A 44 -34.27 -10.26 -28.42
CA LEU A 44 -33.33 -9.14 -28.58
C LEU A 44 -33.75 -7.93 -27.75
N ASP A 45 -35.04 -7.59 -27.72
CA ASP A 45 -35.55 -6.51 -26.88
C ASP A 45 -35.34 -6.81 -25.39
N GLN A 46 -35.59 -8.06 -24.98
CA GLN A 46 -35.34 -8.50 -23.60
C GLN A 46 -33.85 -8.43 -23.25
N GLN A 47 -32.96 -8.92 -24.12
CA GLN A 47 -31.50 -8.83 -23.94
C GLN A 47 -31.01 -7.38 -23.88
N ARG A 48 -31.58 -6.48 -24.68
CA ARG A 48 -31.24 -5.05 -24.65
C ARG A 48 -31.61 -4.41 -23.32
N LYS A 49 -32.78 -4.76 -22.76
CA LYS A 49 -33.22 -4.29 -21.44
C LYS A 49 -32.31 -4.82 -20.33
N THR A 50 -31.97 -6.10 -20.34
CA THR A 50 -31.05 -6.67 -19.34
C THR A 50 -29.67 -6.05 -19.43
N THR A 51 -29.14 -5.84 -20.63
CA THR A 51 -27.83 -5.22 -20.84
C THR A 51 -27.78 -3.78 -20.32
N THR A 52 -28.80 -2.98 -20.62
CA THR A 52 -28.93 -1.61 -20.10
C THR A 52 -28.98 -1.60 -18.56
N SER A 53 -29.74 -2.52 -17.96
CA SER A 53 -29.84 -2.65 -16.50
C SER A 53 -28.51 -3.06 -15.86
N LEU A 54 -27.80 -4.03 -16.45
CA LEU A 54 -26.49 -4.46 -15.98
C LEU A 54 -25.45 -3.34 -16.09
N GLN A 55 -25.45 -2.59 -17.19
CA GLN A 55 -24.55 -1.47 -17.37
C GLN A 55 -24.79 -0.37 -16.32
N ALA A 56 -26.04 -0.05 -16.02
CA ALA A 56 -26.38 0.87 -14.94
C ALA A 56 -25.98 0.35 -13.55
N GLN A 57 -26.04 -0.96 -13.30
CA GLN A 57 -25.55 -1.56 -12.07
C GLN A 57 -24.02 -1.50 -11.97
N PHE A 58 -23.32 -1.78 -13.06
CA PHE A 58 -21.86 -1.75 -13.14
C PHE A 58 -21.33 -0.35 -12.82
N THR A 59 -21.86 0.70 -13.46
CA THR A 59 -21.46 2.08 -13.17
C THR A 59 -21.70 2.47 -11.71
N ARG A 60 -22.83 2.05 -11.12
CA ARG A 60 -23.09 2.28 -9.68
C ARG A 60 -22.07 1.56 -8.78
N MET A 61 -21.69 0.33 -9.15
CA MET A 61 -20.70 -0.44 -8.42
C MET A 61 -19.29 0.17 -8.53
N GLU A 62 -18.91 0.70 -9.69
CA GLU A 62 -17.63 1.42 -9.87
C GLU A 62 -17.56 2.65 -8.98
N VAL A 63 -18.62 3.46 -8.96
CA VAL A 63 -18.71 4.65 -8.09
C VAL A 63 -18.60 4.25 -6.62
N SER A 64 -19.39 3.26 -6.18
CA SER A 64 -19.35 2.77 -4.81
C SER A 64 -17.97 2.20 -4.42
N THR A 65 -17.31 1.47 -5.33
CA THR A 65 -15.96 0.94 -5.09
C THR A 65 -14.94 2.06 -4.93
N SER A 66 -15.03 3.11 -5.76
CA SER A 66 -14.19 4.29 -5.63
C SER A 66 -14.40 5.00 -4.28
N GLU A 67 -15.66 5.20 -3.87
CA GLU A 67 -16.00 5.79 -2.57
C GLU A 67 -15.47 4.96 -1.40
N HIS A 68 -15.64 3.64 -1.44
CA HIS A 68 -15.12 2.73 -0.42
C HIS A 68 -13.59 2.78 -0.36
N ASN A 69 -12.88 2.84 -1.49
CA ASN A 69 -11.42 2.97 -1.50
C ASN A 69 -10.95 4.27 -0.83
N VAL A 70 -11.64 5.38 -1.07
CA VAL A 70 -11.37 6.66 -0.40
C VAL A 70 -11.60 6.54 1.12
N GLN A 71 -12.70 5.91 1.54
CA GLN A 71 -13.00 5.71 2.96
C GLN A 71 -11.98 4.77 3.63
N LEU A 72 -11.60 3.68 2.98
CA LEU A 72 -10.59 2.74 3.47
C LEU A 72 -9.25 3.43 3.67
N LYS A 73 -8.81 4.27 2.72
CA LYS A 73 -7.59 5.07 2.87
C LYS A 73 -7.66 6.00 4.08
N LYS A 74 -8.77 6.73 4.26
CA LYS A 74 -8.97 7.61 5.43
C LYS A 74 -8.93 6.83 6.75
N LEU A 75 -9.54 5.65 6.79
CA LEU A 75 -9.51 4.79 7.98
C LEU A 75 -8.09 4.27 8.26
N GLN A 76 -7.36 3.84 7.24
CA GLN A 76 -5.99 3.39 7.38
C GLN A 76 -5.07 4.49 7.89
N ASP A 77 -5.21 5.72 7.38
CA ASP A 77 -4.47 6.89 7.85
C ASP A 77 -4.79 7.21 9.31
N LYS A 78 -6.07 7.14 9.69
CA LYS A 78 -6.51 7.38 11.07
C LYS A 78 -5.97 6.31 12.05
N VAL A 79 -6.02 5.03 11.66
CA VAL A 79 -5.48 3.93 12.47
C VAL A 79 -3.96 4.08 12.64
N THR A 80 -3.25 4.38 11.56
CA THR A 80 -1.80 4.64 11.58
C THR A 80 -1.47 5.78 12.54
N LEU A 81 -2.21 6.88 12.47
CA LEU A 81 -2.04 8.04 13.35
C LEU A 81 -2.29 7.67 14.82
N MET A 82 -3.38 6.95 15.11
CA MET A 82 -3.70 6.52 16.48
C MET A 82 -2.63 5.59 17.06
N GLU A 83 -2.11 4.67 16.25
CA GLU A 83 -1.03 3.78 16.64
C GLU A 83 0.26 4.54 16.93
N ASP A 84 0.65 5.47 16.04
CA ASP A 84 1.83 6.33 16.24
C ASP A 84 1.70 7.19 17.50
N HIS A 85 0.50 7.74 17.77
CA HIS A 85 0.24 8.50 18.99
C HIS A 85 0.36 7.64 20.25
N SER A 86 -0.14 6.41 20.23
CA SER A 86 -0.04 5.46 21.34
C SER A 86 1.41 5.05 21.64
N ARG A 87 2.23 4.94 20.58
CA ARG A 87 3.66 4.60 20.65
C ARG A 87 4.57 5.83 20.83
N ARG A 88 4.03 7.03 20.90
CA ARG A 88 4.82 8.28 20.88
C ARG A 88 5.82 8.38 22.05
N ASN A 89 5.52 7.80 23.20
CA ASN A 89 6.44 7.76 24.35
C ASN A 89 7.37 6.54 24.34
N ASN A 90 7.31 5.69 23.32
CA ASN A 90 8.15 4.53 23.21
C ASN A 90 9.46 4.88 22.51
N LEU A 91 10.53 4.19 22.92
CA LEU A 91 11.84 4.19 22.31
C LEU A 91 12.23 2.75 22.00
N ARG A 92 12.86 2.56 20.85
CA ARG A 92 13.40 1.29 20.43
C ARG A 92 14.92 1.32 20.53
N ILE A 93 15.49 0.38 21.28
CA ILE A 93 16.93 0.19 21.43
C ILE A 93 17.29 -1.07 20.63
N MET A 94 18.23 -0.93 19.70
CA MET A 94 18.76 -2.02 18.88
C MET A 94 20.21 -2.29 19.24
N ASN A 95 20.68 -3.50 18.91
CA ASN A 95 22.05 -4.00 19.15
C ASN A 95 22.43 -4.18 20.63
N LEU A 96 21.49 -4.15 21.57
CA LEU A 96 21.76 -4.57 22.93
C LEU A 96 21.90 -6.10 22.95
N LYS A 97 23.07 -6.64 23.32
CA LYS A 97 23.30 -8.08 23.41
C LYS A 97 22.25 -8.74 24.31
N GLU A 98 21.76 -9.93 23.95
CA GLU A 98 20.76 -10.63 24.80
C GLU A 98 21.44 -11.27 26.01
N GLY A 99 20.81 -11.14 27.17
CA GLY A 99 21.27 -11.72 28.44
C GLY A 99 22.01 -10.72 29.35
N VAL A 100 22.47 -9.59 28.82
CA VAL A 100 23.12 -8.53 29.63
C VAL A 100 22.14 -7.86 30.59
N GLU A 101 20.86 -7.86 30.23
CA GLU A 101 19.77 -7.34 31.06
C GLU A 101 19.44 -8.21 32.29
N GLY A 102 19.92 -9.45 32.35
CA GLY A 102 19.47 -10.43 33.33
C GLY A 102 17.97 -10.72 33.22
N VAL A 103 17.28 -10.76 34.36
CA VAL A 103 15.85 -11.14 34.45
C VAL A 103 14.92 -9.99 34.07
N ASN A 104 15.31 -8.74 34.30
CA ASN A 104 14.45 -7.57 34.12
C ASN A 104 15.12 -6.45 33.32
N VAL A 105 14.66 -6.30 32.07
CA VAL A 105 15.11 -5.24 31.15
C VAL A 105 14.88 -3.84 31.71
N LEU A 106 13.78 -3.62 32.46
CA LEU A 106 13.46 -2.31 33.00
C LEU A 106 14.51 -1.86 34.03
N SER A 107 14.81 -2.73 35.00
CA SER A 107 15.81 -2.47 36.03
C SER A 107 17.20 -2.24 35.44
N TYR A 108 17.56 -3.03 34.42
CA TYR A 108 18.81 -2.84 33.70
C TYR A 108 18.89 -1.45 33.06
N LEU A 109 17.86 -1.02 32.34
CA LEU A 109 17.85 0.30 31.70
C LEU A 109 17.89 1.43 32.74
N MET A 110 17.14 1.33 33.84
CA MET A 110 17.16 2.34 34.91
C MET A 110 18.56 2.52 35.51
N ALA A 111 19.31 1.42 35.68
CA ALA A 111 20.66 1.47 36.25
C ALA A 111 21.72 2.04 35.28
N HIS A 112 21.54 1.86 33.96
CA HIS A 112 22.58 2.19 32.98
C HIS A 112 22.34 3.50 32.20
N LEU A 113 21.11 4.02 32.17
CA LEU A 113 20.78 5.22 31.38
C LEU A 113 21.63 6.44 31.74
N SER A 114 21.93 6.67 33.02
CA SER A 114 22.80 7.77 33.47
C SER A 114 24.26 7.56 33.07
N SER A 115 24.72 6.31 32.99
CA SER A 115 26.07 5.98 32.51
C SER A 115 26.20 6.20 31.00
N TRP A 116 25.15 5.85 30.24
CA TRP A 116 25.13 6.07 28.78
C TRP A 116 24.99 7.54 28.41
N PHE A 117 24.26 8.29 29.22
CA PHE A 117 23.97 9.71 29.01
C PHE A 117 24.16 10.49 30.31
N PRO A 118 25.39 10.97 30.59
CA PRO A 118 25.69 11.72 31.82
C PRO A 118 24.80 12.96 32.01
N GLU A 119 24.28 13.56 30.93
CA GLU A 119 23.36 14.71 30.96
C GLU A 119 21.97 14.38 31.55
N LEU A 120 21.71 13.11 31.86
CA LEU A 120 20.51 12.64 32.55
C LEU A 120 20.73 12.43 34.05
N ALA A 121 21.97 12.51 34.56
CA ALA A 121 22.28 12.19 35.95
C ALA A 121 21.51 13.06 36.96
N SER A 122 21.19 14.32 36.61
CA SER A 122 20.43 15.25 37.45
C SER A 122 18.92 14.99 37.43
N ASN A 123 18.39 14.37 36.38
CA ASN A 123 16.97 14.08 36.23
C ASN A 123 16.80 12.80 35.41
N LEU A 124 16.79 11.67 36.11
CA LEU A 124 16.61 10.36 35.51
C LEU A 124 15.18 10.20 34.99
N PRO A 125 15.02 9.73 33.75
CA PRO A 125 13.71 9.58 33.15
C PRO A 125 12.92 8.44 33.79
N GLU A 126 11.62 8.65 33.97
CA GLU A 126 10.72 7.63 34.50
C GLU A 126 10.29 6.66 33.40
N LEU A 127 10.57 5.38 33.62
CA LEU A 127 10.26 4.30 32.69
C LEU A 127 9.04 3.53 33.19
N MET A 128 8.03 3.36 32.34
CA MET A 128 6.82 2.59 32.69
C MET A 128 6.98 1.10 32.43
N ARG A 129 7.66 0.73 31.34
CA ARG A 129 7.82 -0.66 30.89
C ARG A 129 9.00 -0.80 29.95
N ALA A 130 9.70 -1.91 30.01
CA ALA A 130 10.68 -2.30 29.01
C ALA A 130 10.61 -3.80 28.73
N HIS A 131 10.73 -4.18 27.45
CA HIS A 131 10.69 -5.58 27.04
C HIS A 131 11.37 -5.79 25.68
N ARG A 132 11.84 -7.01 25.43
CA ARG A 132 12.33 -7.44 24.11
C ARG A 132 11.16 -7.71 23.17
N VAL A 133 11.33 -7.40 21.89
CA VAL A 133 10.32 -7.59 20.85
C VAL A 133 10.88 -8.46 19.72
N GLY A 134 10.04 -9.37 19.23
CA GLY A 134 10.37 -10.30 18.16
C GLY A 134 10.54 -11.75 18.65
N PRO A 135 10.60 -12.70 17.71
CA PRO A 135 10.77 -14.12 18.02
C PRO A 135 12.12 -14.35 18.69
N GLN A 136 12.18 -15.32 19.61
CA GLN A 136 13.42 -15.74 20.26
C GLN A 136 14.46 -16.11 19.19
N ARG A 137 15.71 -15.68 19.41
CA ARG A 137 16.81 -15.98 18.48
C ARG A 137 17.03 -17.48 18.38
N LYS A 138 17.26 -17.96 17.16
CA LYS A 138 17.60 -19.35 16.90
C LYS A 138 19.11 -19.56 16.96
N ASN A 139 19.88 -18.60 16.44
CA ASN A 139 21.33 -18.68 16.39
C ASN A 139 22.02 -17.49 17.10
N PRO A 140 23.17 -17.70 17.75
CA PRO A 140 24.00 -16.63 18.32
C PRO A 140 24.55 -15.62 17.29
N SER A 141 24.51 -15.94 15.99
CA SER A 141 24.89 -15.03 14.90
C SER A 141 23.74 -14.10 14.47
N ASP A 142 22.48 -14.40 14.82
CA ASP A 142 21.34 -13.55 14.45
C ASP A 142 21.46 -12.18 15.13
N PRO A 143 20.91 -11.09 14.58
CA PRO A 143 20.92 -9.81 15.29
C PRO A 143 20.16 -9.90 16.63
N PRO A 144 20.64 -9.26 17.72
CA PRO A 144 19.91 -9.19 18.99
C PRO A 144 18.51 -8.60 18.82
N ARG A 145 17.51 -9.15 19.53
CA ARG A 145 16.15 -8.59 19.53
C ARG A 145 16.13 -7.13 19.98
N ALA A 146 15.29 -6.31 19.37
CA ALA A 146 15.14 -4.94 19.82
C ALA A 146 14.45 -4.89 21.19
N VAL A 147 14.81 -3.91 22.01
CA VAL A 147 14.09 -3.57 23.24
C VAL A 147 13.16 -2.39 22.95
N ILE A 148 11.89 -2.50 23.34
CA ILE A 148 10.99 -1.36 23.42
C ILE A 148 10.88 -0.94 24.88
N VAL A 149 11.14 0.33 25.13
CA VAL A 149 10.95 0.97 26.43
C VAL A 149 9.95 2.10 26.30
N LYS A 150 8.96 2.12 27.21
CA LYS A 150 7.92 3.14 27.30
C LYS A 150 8.27 4.12 28.42
N PHE A 151 8.43 5.38 28.06
CA PHE A 151 8.65 6.47 29.01
C PHE A 151 7.32 7.00 29.54
N LEU A 152 7.35 7.55 30.75
CA LEU A 152 6.20 8.27 31.29
C LEU A 152 5.97 9.57 30.51
N ARG A 153 7.05 10.31 30.22
CA ARG A 153 7.01 11.61 29.54
C ARG A 153 7.62 11.55 28.15
N PHE A 154 6.95 12.17 27.19
CA PHE A 154 7.43 12.33 25.81
C PHE A 154 8.77 13.09 25.75
N ALA A 155 8.93 14.12 26.57
CA ALA A 155 10.12 14.97 26.59
C ALA A 155 11.38 14.17 26.94
N ASP A 156 11.27 13.24 27.89
CA ASP A 156 12.39 12.39 28.32
C ASP A 156 12.84 11.45 27.19
N ARG A 157 11.86 10.86 26.48
CA ARG A 157 12.10 10.04 25.29
C ARG A 157 12.84 10.84 24.22
N ASP A 158 12.34 12.04 23.90
CA ASP A 158 12.93 12.90 22.86
C ASP A 158 14.32 13.44 23.26
N LYS A 159 14.55 13.72 24.55
CA LYS A 159 15.87 14.10 25.08
C LYS A 159 16.88 13.00 24.82
N ILE A 160 16.56 11.73 25.14
CA ILE A 160 17.44 10.59 24.86
C ILE A 160 17.70 10.43 23.35
N LEU A 161 16.67 10.56 22.51
CA LEU A 161 16.86 10.51 21.06
C LEU A 161 17.81 11.63 20.58
N GLY A 162 17.70 12.83 21.15
CA GLY A 162 18.62 13.92 20.86
C GLY A 162 20.05 13.63 21.26
N LEU A 163 20.26 13.13 22.50
CA LEU A 163 21.59 12.79 23.03
C LEU A 163 22.24 11.66 22.22
N SER A 164 21.50 10.61 21.89
CA SER A 164 21.99 9.46 21.11
C SER A 164 22.48 9.79 19.69
N ARG A 165 22.04 10.93 19.12
CA ARG A 165 22.53 11.41 17.82
C ARG A 165 23.86 12.15 17.93
N LYS A 166 24.18 12.68 19.11
CA LYS A 166 25.42 13.42 19.38
C LYS A 166 26.51 12.49 19.87
N THR A 167 26.15 11.57 20.77
CA THR A 167 27.10 10.70 21.46
C THR A 167 26.73 9.24 21.20
N PRO A 168 27.59 8.47 20.51
CA PRO A 168 27.37 7.04 20.32
C PRO A 168 27.53 6.31 21.67
N VAL A 169 26.62 5.39 21.95
CA VAL A 169 26.70 4.53 23.14
C VAL A 169 27.19 3.15 22.72
N VAL A 170 28.27 2.69 23.34
CA VAL A 170 28.85 1.37 23.06
C VAL A 170 28.74 0.50 24.32
N VAL A 171 28.16 -0.68 24.18
CA VAL A 171 28.02 -1.67 25.26
C VAL A 171 28.52 -3.00 24.73
N ASP A 172 29.45 -3.64 25.44
CA ASP A 172 30.07 -4.92 25.06
C ASP A 172 30.60 -4.94 23.61
N GLY A 173 31.21 -3.84 23.18
CA GLY A 173 31.76 -3.69 21.83
C GLY A 173 30.71 -3.46 20.73
N LEU A 174 29.41 -3.38 21.07
CA LEU A 174 28.33 -3.08 20.12
C LEU A 174 27.81 -1.66 20.31
N THR A 175 27.76 -0.90 19.22
CA THR A 175 27.12 0.42 19.20
C THR A 175 25.60 0.26 19.24
N LEU A 176 25.00 0.74 20.33
CA LEU A 176 23.56 0.79 20.51
C LEU A 176 22.95 1.81 19.55
N ARG A 177 21.78 1.46 19.00
CA ARG A 177 21.00 2.38 18.16
C ARG A 177 19.66 2.67 18.80
N PHE A 178 19.39 3.95 19.04
CA PHE A 178 18.15 4.44 19.62
C PHE A 178 17.28 5.06 18.51
N THR A 179 16.03 4.60 18.40
CA THR A 179 15.07 5.12 17.43
C THR A 179 13.70 5.29 18.06
N ALA A 180 12.89 6.21 17.55
CA ALA A 180 11.48 6.24 17.90
C ALA A 180 10.80 4.93 17.45
N ASP A 181 9.81 4.47 18.22
CA ASP A 181 8.95 3.34 17.87
C ASP A 181 7.72 3.87 17.12
N TYR A 182 7.70 3.65 15.82
CA TYR A 182 6.57 4.02 14.95
C TYR A 182 5.72 2.79 14.63
N SER A 183 4.48 3.01 14.23
CA SER A 183 3.67 2.04 13.49
C SER A 183 4.44 1.50 12.30
N ASP A 184 4.08 0.29 11.88
CA ASP A 184 4.74 -0.36 10.77
C ASP A 184 4.53 0.42 9.44
N ALA A 185 3.34 0.98 9.20
CA ALA A 185 3.08 1.84 8.05
C ALA A 185 3.99 3.07 8.01
N THR A 186 4.16 3.77 9.14
CA THR A 186 5.07 4.93 9.22
C THR A 186 6.53 4.50 9.12
N ALA A 187 6.92 3.39 9.74
CA ALA A 187 8.28 2.85 9.63
C ALA A 187 8.66 2.50 8.18
N ARG A 188 7.76 1.87 7.43
CA ARG A 188 7.96 1.58 6.00
C ARG A 188 8.12 2.86 5.18
N ARG A 189 7.22 3.84 5.35
CA ARG A 189 7.32 5.15 4.67
C ARG A 189 8.67 5.82 4.93
N ARG A 190 9.11 5.87 6.20
CA ARG A 190 10.40 6.44 6.59
C ARG A 190 11.59 5.67 6.00
N ARG A 191 11.50 4.35 5.88
CA ARG A 191 12.55 3.52 5.28
C ARG A 191 12.80 3.89 3.81
N LEU A 192 11.74 4.22 3.06
CA LEU A 192 11.85 4.67 1.67
C LEU A 192 12.60 6.02 1.55
N CYS A 193 12.58 6.85 2.58
CA CYS A 193 13.33 8.11 2.60
C CYS A 193 14.85 7.89 2.79
N PHE A 194 15.29 6.77 3.40
CA PHE A 194 16.69 6.61 3.82
C PHE A 194 17.71 6.73 2.68
N PRO A 195 17.54 6.10 1.50
CA PRO A 195 18.48 6.25 0.39
C PRO A 195 18.69 7.71 -0.01
N VAL A 196 17.60 8.46 -0.17
CA VAL A 196 17.61 9.87 -0.54
C VAL A 196 18.27 10.73 0.55
N THR A 197 17.91 10.50 1.82
CA THR A 197 18.51 11.26 2.93
C THR A 197 20.00 10.99 3.10
N ASN A 198 20.47 9.75 2.87
CA ASN A 198 21.89 9.41 2.94
C ASN A 198 22.66 10.12 1.83
N ARG A 199 22.13 10.09 0.60
CA ARG A 199 22.71 10.78 -0.54
C ARG A 199 22.78 12.30 -0.34
N ALA A 200 21.72 12.92 0.18
CA ALA A 200 21.74 14.35 0.49
C ALA A 200 22.82 14.70 1.54
N ARG A 201 23.03 13.87 2.57
CA ARG A 201 24.12 14.08 3.54
C ARG A 201 25.49 14.03 2.88
N SER A 202 25.71 13.10 1.95
CA SER A 202 26.96 13.01 1.18
C SER A 202 27.22 14.25 0.31
N LEU A 203 26.16 14.98 -0.07
CA LEU A 203 26.23 16.22 -0.83
C LEU A 203 26.26 17.48 0.06
N GLY A 204 26.47 17.32 1.37
CA GLY A 204 26.62 18.43 2.31
C GLY A 204 25.30 19.03 2.82
N PHE A 205 24.14 18.42 2.54
CA PHE A 205 22.88 18.87 3.13
C PHE A 205 22.78 18.42 4.59
N HIS A 206 22.28 19.32 5.44
CA HIS A 206 21.71 18.94 6.72
C HIS A 206 20.32 18.37 6.50
N VAL A 207 20.12 17.11 6.92
CA VAL A 207 18.89 16.37 6.66
C VAL A 207 18.15 16.06 7.95
N PHE A 208 16.88 16.43 7.99
CA PHE A 208 15.94 16.03 9.04
C PHE A 208 14.83 15.20 8.42
N LEU A 209 14.50 14.07 9.05
CA LEU A 209 13.33 13.28 8.68
C LEU A 209 12.25 13.49 9.73
N LEU A 210 11.32 14.40 9.45
CA LEU A 210 10.25 14.79 10.36
C LEU A 210 9.13 13.74 10.35
N TYR A 211 8.33 13.72 11.42
CA TYR A 211 7.14 12.88 11.48
C TYR A 211 6.07 13.39 10.50
N PRO A 212 5.32 12.51 9.81
CA PRO A 212 5.49 11.06 9.79
C PRO A 212 6.68 10.61 8.93
N ALA A 213 6.89 11.21 7.75
CA ALA A 213 7.99 10.88 6.85
C ALA A 213 8.36 12.06 5.92
N ILE A 214 8.43 13.27 6.46
CA ILE A 214 8.74 14.48 5.67
C ILE A 214 10.25 14.69 5.65
N ILE A 215 10.85 14.72 4.46
CA ILE A 215 12.28 14.98 4.27
C ILE A 215 12.48 16.49 4.27
N LYS A 216 13.20 17.02 5.26
CA LYS A 216 13.63 18.41 5.30
C LYS A 216 15.12 18.47 4.99
N LEU A 217 15.47 19.18 3.92
CA LEU A 217 16.84 19.46 3.54
C LEU A 217 17.17 20.91 3.89
N THR A 218 18.40 21.14 4.34
CA THR A 218 18.89 22.48 4.66
C THR A 218 20.33 22.61 4.19
N ARG A 219 20.63 23.67 3.44
CA ARG A 219 21.99 24.01 2.98
C ARG A 219 22.14 25.53 3.02
N GLY A 220 22.94 26.03 3.98
CA GLY A 220 23.00 27.47 4.25
C GLY A 220 21.63 28.03 4.70
N PRO A 221 21.13 29.14 4.13
CA PRO A 221 19.83 29.71 4.49
C PRO A 221 18.64 28.91 3.93
N ASP A 222 18.86 28.15 2.86
CA ASP A 222 17.78 27.47 2.13
C ASP A 222 17.27 26.26 2.88
N LYS A 223 15.94 26.20 3.02
CA LYS A 223 15.21 25.12 3.70
C LYS A 223 14.08 24.68 2.80
N ILE A 224 14.08 23.40 2.45
CA ILE A 224 13.03 22.81 1.63
C ILE A 224 12.54 21.50 2.24
N THR A 225 11.27 21.20 2.04
CA THR A 225 10.62 20.01 2.59
C THR A 225 9.92 19.23 1.48
N PHE A 226 9.98 17.91 1.56
CA PHE A 226 9.36 16.99 0.61
C PHE A 226 8.57 15.91 1.36
N GLU A 227 7.36 15.64 0.90
CA GLU A 227 6.57 14.50 1.36
C GLU A 227 6.90 13.23 0.56
N ASP A 228 7.16 13.37 -0.74
CA ASP A 228 7.58 12.28 -1.63
C ASP A 228 9.12 12.19 -1.70
N PRO A 229 9.73 11.04 -1.33
CA PRO A 229 11.15 10.79 -1.55
C PRO A 229 11.61 10.99 -3.00
N SER A 230 10.74 10.75 -3.98
CA SER A 230 11.07 10.85 -5.42
C SER A 230 11.29 12.31 -5.83
N GLU A 231 10.50 13.24 -5.30
CA GLU A 231 10.68 14.67 -5.52
C GLU A 231 11.96 15.18 -4.86
N ALA A 232 12.23 14.73 -3.63
CA ALA A 232 13.49 15.04 -2.95
C ALA A 232 14.71 14.53 -3.73
N ALA A 233 14.62 13.34 -4.33
CA ALA A 233 15.68 12.78 -5.14
C ALA A 233 15.97 13.66 -6.37
N LYS A 234 14.93 14.02 -7.13
CA LYS A 234 15.05 14.93 -8.29
C LYS A 234 15.68 16.28 -7.92
N TYR A 235 15.29 16.84 -6.78
CA TYR A 235 15.86 18.08 -6.27
C TYR A 235 17.34 17.94 -5.92
N ILE A 236 17.76 16.83 -5.32
CA ILE A 236 19.16 16.60 -4.99
C ILE A 236 19.98 16.35 -6.26
N ASP A 237 19.41 15.67 -7.27
CA ASP A 237 20.06 15.37 -8.55
C ASP A 237 20.42 16.63 -9.34
N SER A 238 19.61 17.69 -9.28
CA SER A 238 19.93 18.94 -9.97
C SER A 238 21.25 19.56 -9.50
N PHE A 239 21.61 19.40 -8.22
CA PHE A 239 22.88 19.92 -7.68
C PHE A 239 24.11 19.08 -8.05
N VAL A 240 23.92 17.83 -8.48
CA VAL A 240 25.02 17.00 -8.99
C VAL A 240 25.39 17.41 -10.41
N HIS A 241 24.39 17.78 -11.22
CA HIS A 241 24.59 18.25 -12.58
C HIS A 241 25.22 19.65 -12.64
N ASP A 242 24.81 20.58 -11.77
CA ASP A 242 25.40 21.93 -11.72
C ASP A 242 26.89 21.91 -11.34
N ALA A 243 27.33 20.98 -10.48
CA ALA A 243 28.75 20.83 -10.13
C ALA A 243 29.59 20.22 -11.27
N SER A 244 28.97 19.53 -12.23
CA SER A 244 29.63 18.91 -13.37
C SER A 244 29.68 19.81 -14.61
N ALA A 245 28.94 20.92 -14.62
CA ALA A 245 28.88 21.89 -15.72
C ALA A 245 29.86 23.07 -15.55
N VAL A 246 30.64 23.08 -14.46
CA VAL A 246 31.62 24.15 -14.12
C VAL A 246 33.06 23.64 -14.22
N VAL A 247 33.28 22.51 -14.90
CA VAL A 247 34.63 21.99 -15.21
C VAL A 247 34.85 22.00 -16.72
#